data_AF-A0A443QU78-F1
#
_entry.id   AF-A0A443QU78-F1
#
_cell.length_a   1.000
_cell.length_b   1.000
_cell.length_c   1.000
_cell.angle_alpha   90.00
_cell.angle_beta   90.00
_cell.angle_gamma   90.00
#
_symmetry.space_group_name_H-M   'P 1'
#
loop_
_entity.id
_entity.type
_entity.pdbx_description
1 polymer ?
#
loop_
_entity_poly.entity_id
_entity_poly.type
_entity_poly.pdbx_seq_one_letter_code
_entity_poly.pdbx_strand_id
1 'polypeptide(L)'
;MQKSLLISKNCHYFSCSVNLCCAVVSRHGDRTPIFTYPNDPYRNESFWPEGWGELTEAGKERMFNLGRYLRRRYSSFLTNNSNETYIRSSEIKRCQDSAKLIATGIYSSNREMNSTYDFYVETKPEIEDDVLTVKAFCPLADSEYNEVEKSFEFKNISERYNNLYKFLTEKSGTDIPNMYQIREMFTTLSIQQAVGYKLPAWHETSSKIKSRFFD
;
A
#
# COMPACT_ATOMS: atom_id res chain seq x y z
N MET A 1 -3.18 -0.85 6.93
CA MET A 1 -2.75 0.11 5.88
C MET A 1 -1.24 0.29 6.02
N GLN A 2 -0.49 0.35 4.92
CA GLN A 2 0.96 0.56 4.92
C GLN A 2 1.24 1.90 4.25
N LYS A 3 1.94 2.79 4.97
CA LYS A 3 2.16 4.20 4.57
C LYS A 3 3.66 4.42 4.32
N SER A 4 3.98 5.29 3.37
CA SER A 4 5.32 5.39 2.77
C SER A 4 5.96 6.76 2.90
N LEU A 5 5.27 7.79 3.39
CA LEU A 5 5.91 9.10 3.58
C LEU A 5 5.17 9.94 4.62
N LEU A 6 5.92 10.76 5.36
CA LEU A 6 5.45 11.95 6.08
C LEU A 6 6.53 13.02 5.88
N ILE A 7 6.31 13.97 4.97
CA ILE A 7 7.16 15.17 4.86
C ILE A 7 6.79 16.12 6.00
N SER A 8 7.75 16.85 6.57
CA SER A 8 7.48 17.97 7.49
C SER A 8 8.64 18.95 7.39
N LYS A 9 8.33 20.25 7.33
CA LYS A 9 9.30 21.36 7.31
C LYS A 9 8.79 22.48 8.21
N ASN A 10 9.68 23.11 8.97
CA ASN A 10 9.43 24.36 9.70
C ASN A 10 10.05 25.54 8.93
N CYS A 11 9.36 26.69 8.87
CA CYS A 11 9.90 27.87 8.21
C CYS A 11 9.73 29.11 9.10
N HIS A 12 10.82 29.87 9.29
CA HIS A 12 10.80 31.22 9.84
C HIS A 12 10.93 32.23 8.70
N TYR A 13 9.97 33.13 8.54
CA TYR A 13 10.07 34.28 7.62
C TYR A 13 9.95 35.59 8.39
N PHE A 14 10.85 36.54 8.11
CA PHE A 14 10.85 37.86 8.74
C PHE A 14 9.64 38.70 8.28
N SER A 15 9.00 39.35 9.26
CA SER A 15 7.86 40.29 9.25
C SER A 15 6.43 39.75 9.46
N CYS A 16 6.19 38.44 9.42
CA CYS A 16 5.01 37.83 10.04
C CYS A 16 5.24 36.31 10.22
N SER A 17 5.43 35.87 11.46
CA SER A 17 5.91 34.52 11.78
C SER A 17 4.81 33.47 11.66
N VAL A 18 4.45 33.07 10.43
CA VAL A 18 3.63 31.87 10.19
C VAL A 18 4.57 30.69 9.98
N ASN A 19 4.65 29.79 10.96
CA ASN A 19 5.31 28.50 10.79
C ASN A 19 4.42 27.62 9.91
N LEU A 20 4.76 27.50 8.62
CA LEU A 20 4.05 26.61 7.70
C LEU A 20 4.72 25.24 7.68
N CYS A 21 3.95 24.20 8.02
CA CYS A 21 4.34 22.80 7.89
C CYS A 21 3.42 22.09 6.89
N CYS A 22 3.99 21.19 6.09
CA CYS A 22 3.25 20.37 5.13
C CYS A 22 3.51 18.89 5.41
N ALA A 23 2.45 18.15 5.73
CA ALA A 23 2.45 16.71 5.90
C ALA A 23 1.89 15.99 4.67
N VAL A 24 2.65 15.07 4.09
CA VAL A 24 2.21 14.23 2.96
C VAL A 24 2.24 12.78 3.37
N VAL A 25 1.07 12.14 3.43
CA VAL A 25 0.94 10.70 3.69
C VAL A 25 0.56 9.98 2.41
N SER A 26 1.42 9.06 1.96
CA SER A 26 1.19 8.27 0.74
C SER A 26 1.13 6.78 1.06
N ARG A 27 0.37 6.03 0.27
CA ARG A 27 0.53 4.58 0.14
C ARG A 27 1.77 4.28 -0.72
N HIS A 28 2.30 3.07 -0.60
CA HIS A 28 3.31 2.52 -1.50
C HIS A 28 2.80 2.47 -2.96
N GLY A 29 3.72 2.34 -3.92
CA GLY A 29 3.42 2.16 -5.34
C GLY A 29 2.78 0.80 -5.65
N ASP A 30 2.41 0.58 -6.92
CA ASP A 30 1.87 -0.71 -7.35
C ASP A 30 2.86 -1.84 -7.06
N ARG A 31 2.34 -2.95 -6.55
CA ARG A 31 3.14 -4.10 -6.11
C ARG A 31 2.63 -5.40 -6.68
N THR A 32 3.49 -6.41 -6.67
CA THR A 32 3.09 -7.81 -6.88
C THR A 32 2.21 -8.29 -5.71
N PRO A 33 1.48 -9.41 -5.88
CA PRO A 33 0.63 -9.95 -4.81
C PRO A 33 1.44 -10.33 -3.56
N ILE A 34 0.77 -10.41 -2.41
CA ILE A 34 1.36 -10.97 -1.17
C ILE A 34 0.80 -12.35 -0.83
N PHE A 35 -0.23 -12.76 -1.58
CA PHE A 35 -1.00 -13.97 -1.38
C PHE A 35 -1.29 -14.59 -2.75
N THR A 36 -1.38 -15.90 -2.80
CA THR A 36 -1.82 -16.69 -3.95
C THR A 36 -2.61 -17.89 -3.44
N TYR A 37 -3.34 -18.57 -4.33
CA TYR A 37 -4.15 -19.75 -3.99
C TYR A 37 -3.85 -20.95 -4.90
N PRO A 38 -4.22 -22.19 -4.52
CA PRO A 38 -3.82 -23.40 -5.24
C PRO A 38 -4.17 -23.41 -6.73
N ASN A 39 -5.37 -22.94 -7.09
CA ASN A 39 -5.88 -22.88 -8.46
C ASN A 39 -5.52 -21.58 -9.21
N ASP A 40 -4.65 -20.74 -8.65
CA ASP A 40 -4.18 -19.54 -9.33
C ASP A 40 -3.17 -19.93 -10.44
N PRO A 41 -3.43 -19.63 -11.73
CA PRO A 41 -2.49 -19.93 -12.80
C PRO A 41 -1.16 -19.17 -12.67
N TYR A 42 -1.13 -18.07 -11.90
CA TYR A 42 0.03 -17.21 -11.69
C TYR A 42 0.66 -17.38 -10.31
N ARG A 43 0.43 -18.52 -9.65
CA ARG A 43 0.97 -18.83 -8.32
C ARG A 43 2.48 -19.05 -8.27
N ASN A 44 3.14 -19.25 -9.42
CA ASN A 44 4.58 -19.47 -9.46
C ASN A 44 5.30 -18.11 -9.44
N GLU A 45 6.37 -18.00 -8.65
CA GLU A 45 7.20 -16.80 -8.55
C GLU A 45 7.82 -16.39 -9.90
N SER A 46 7.95 -17.32 -10.87
CA SER A 46 8.38 -17.00 -12.23
C SER A 46 7.48 -16.00 -12.97
N PHE A 47 6.22 -15.83 -12.55
CA PHE A 47 5.31 -14.81 -13.06
C PHE A 47 5.47 -13.44 -12.39
N TRP A 48 6.28 -13.36 -11.33
CA TRP A 48 6.48 -12.17 -10.50
C TRP A 48 7.98 -11.95 -10.28
N PRO A 49 8.72 -11.51 -11.33
CA PRO A 49 10.17 -11.41 -11.28
C PRO A 49 10.69 -10.43 -10.22
N GLU A 50 9.87 -9.48 -9.76
CA GLU A 50 10.19 -8.58 -8.65
C GLU A 50 10.13 -9.28 -7.26
N GLY A 51 9.57 -10.49 -7.19
CA GLY A 51 9.27 -11.19 -5.95
C GLY A 51 7.93 -10.78 -5.36
N TRP A 52 7.43 -11.56 -4.38
CA TRP A 52 6.13 -11.33 -3.74
C TRP A 52 6.10 -10.08 -2.86
N GLY A 53 5.06 -9.26 -3.03
CA GLY A 53 4.82 -8.07 -2.23
C GLY A 53 5.73 -6.88 -2.54
N GLU A 54 6.56 -6.97 -3.57
CA GLU A 54 7.52 -5.93 -3.96
C GLU A 54 6.95 -4.99 -5.03
N LEU A 55 7.56 -3.80 -5.16
CA LEU A 55 7.12 -2.83 -6.16
C LEU A 55 7.36 -3.34 -7.58
N THR A 56 6.32 -3.26 -8.40
CA THR A 56 6.42 -3.40 -9.86
C THR A 56 7.15 -2.19 -10.46
N GLU A 57 7.68 -2.31 -11.68
CA GLU A 57 8.29 -1.18 -12.39
C GLU A 57 7.31 0.00 -12.56
N ALA A 58 6.05 -0.27 -12.90
CA ALA A 58 5.00 0.75 -12.99
C ALA A 58 4.76 1.43 -11.62
N GLY A 59 4.81 0.66 -10.54
CA GLY A 59 4.73 1.17 -9.17
C GLY A 59 5.89 2.09 -8.83
N LYS A 60 7.12 1.72 -9.20
CA LYS A 60 8.30 2.57 -8.98
C LYS A 60 8.18 3.90 -9.72
N GLU A 61 7.79 3.84 -10.99
CA GLU A 61 7.61 5.03 -11.83
C GLU A 61 6.53 5.96 -11.24
N ARG A 62 5.41 5.40 -10.76
CA ARG A 62 4.34 6.17 -10.11
C ARG A 62 4.84 6.92 -8.89
N MET A 63 5.65 6.30 -8.03
CA MET A 63 6.19 6.95 -6.83
C MET A 63 7.19 8.06 -7.17
N PHE A 64 8.04 7.83 -8.17
CA PHE A 64 8.94 8.86 -8.68
C PHE A 64 8.16 10.06 -9.26
N ASN A 65 7.12 9.79 -10.04
CA ASN A 65 6.25 10.81 -10.62
C ASN A 65 5.47 11.59 -9.56
N LEU A 66 5.03 10.93 -8.48
CA LEU A 66 4.47 11.60 -7.32
C LEU A 66 5.47 12.58 -6.71
N GLY A 67 6.73 12.18 -6.54
CA GLY A 67 7.80 13.08 -6.10
C GLY A 67 7.98 14.31 -7.01
N ARG A 68 7.99 14.11 -8.33
CA ARG A 68 8.08 15.22 -9.31
C ARG A 68 6.88 16.16 -9.21
N TYR A 69 5.69 15.62 -9.00
CA TYR A 69 4.48 16.42 -8.76
C TYR A 69 4.61 17.25 -7.49
N LEU A 70 5.05 16.65 -6.37
CA LEU A 70 5.24 17.34 -5.10
C LEU A 70 6.29 18.46 -5.23
N ARG A 71 7.40 18.22 -5.95
CA ARG A 71 8.40 19.25 -6.25
C ARG A 71 7.81 20.48 -6.95
N ARG A 72 6.94 20.25 -7.93
CA ARG A 72 6.28 21.32 -8.68
C ARG A 72 5.25 22.04 -7.83
N ARG A 73 4.44 21.29 -7.08
CA ARG A 73 3.39 21.81 -6.20
C ARG A 73 3.94 22.70 -5.09
N TYR A 74 5.08 22.32 -4.52
CA TYR A 74 5.72 22.98 -3.39
C TYR A 74 7.00 23.70 -3.80
N SER A 75 7.13 24.16 -5.04
CA SER A 75 8.36 24.79 -5.55
C SER A 75 8.76 26.07 -4.81
N SER A 76 7.79 26.81 -4.27
CA SER A 76 8.03 27.99 -3.43
C SER A 76 8.32 27.67 -1.96
N PHE A 77 8.06 26.42 -1.54
CA PHE A 77 8.20 25.96 -0.16
C PHE A 77 9.45 25.08 0.03
N LEU A 78 9.73 24.19 -0.91
CA LEU A 78 10.87 23.26 -0.90
C LEU A 78 12.08 23.89 -1.58
N THR A 79 13.22 23.84 -0.91
CA THR A 79 14.52 24.17 -1.50
C THR A 79 15.12 22.94 -2.17
N ASN A 80 16.39 23.01 -2.61
CA ASN A 80 17.12 21.84 -3.09
C ASN A 80 17.80 21.04 -1.96
N ASN A 81 17.66 21.49 -0.70
CA ASN A 81 18.27 20.83 0.45
C ASN A 81 17.36 19.72 0.98
N SER A 82 17.75 18.45 0.80
CA SER A 82 16.99 17.31 1.30
C SER A 82 16.87 17.25 2.83
N ASN A 83 17.78 17.89 3.57
CA ASN A 83 17.76 17.91 5.04
C ASN A 83 16.60 18.75 5.61
N GLU A 84 15.90 19.51 4.77
CA GLU A 84 14.69 20.25 5.20
C GLU A 84 13.45 19.34 5.33
N THR A 85 13.55 18.08 4.87
CA THR A 85 12.45 17.12 4.86
C THR A 85 12.78 15.94 5.75
N TYR A 86 11.90 15.72 6.72
CA TYR A 86 11.83 14.46 7.44
C TYR A 86 11.16 13.39 6.57
N ILE A 87 11.69 12.16 6.55
CA ILE A 87 11.12 11.04 5.79
C ILE A 87 10.96 9.85 6.73
N ARG A 88 9.71 9.40 6.92
CA ARG A 88 9.37 8.17 7.66
C ARG A 88 8.58 7.21 6.78
N SER A 89 8.88 5.92 6.89
CA SER A 89 8.21 4.83 6.19
C SER A 89 7.94 3.67 7.16
N SER A 90 6.93 2.84 6.87
CA SER A 90 6.87 1.50 7.45
C SER A 90 8.08 0.67 7.01
N GLU A 91 8.50 -0.31 7.83
CA GLU A 91 9.74 -1.08 7.61
C GLU A 91 9.74 -2.01 6.40
N ILE A 92 8.58 -2.31 5.83
CA ILE A 92 8.49 -3.20 4.68
C ILE A 92 9.19 -2.56 3.46
N LYS A 93 9.90 -3.40 2.71
CA LYS A 93 10.77 -2.98 1.61
C LYS A 93 10.06 -2.09 0.57
N ARG A 94 8.90 -2.51 0.06
CA ARG A 94 8.09 -1.71 -0.89
C ARG A 94 7.76 -0.29 -0.42
N CYS A 95 7.60 -0.07 0.89
CA CYS A 95 7.31 1.26 1.43
C CYS A 95 8.57 2.11 1.48
N GLN A 96 9.70 1.53 1.92
CA GLN A 96 10.98 2.22 1.93
C GLN A 96 11.41 2.62 0.51
N ASP A 97 11.27 1.70 -0.46
CA ASP A 97 11.58 1.98 -1.86
C ASP A 97 10.67 3.08 -2.42
N SER A 98 9.37 3.03 -2.10
CA SER A 98 8.41 4.09 -2.46
C SER A 98 8.82 5.45 -1.89
N ALA A 99 9.24 5.50 -0.62
CA ALA A 99 9.68 6.72 0.06
C ALA A 99 10.91 7.33 -0.63
N LYS A 100 11.91 6.48 -0.93
CA LYS A 100 13.14 6.88 -1.63
C LYS A 100 12.84 7.38 -3.04
N LEU A 101 11.93 6.74 -3.76
CA LEU A 101 11.52 7.18 -5.10
C LEU A 101 10.80 8.53 -5.08
N ILE A 102 9.91 8.76 -4.10
CA ILE A 102 9.30 10.07 -3.91
C ILE A 102 10.38 11.12 -3.62
N ALA A 103 11.30 10.85 -2.68
CA ALA A 103 12.38 11.78 -2.33
C ALA A 103 13.28 12.09 -3.54
N THR A 104 13.59 11.07 -4.35
CA THR A 104 14.33 11.21 -5.61
C THR A 104 13.56 12.09 -6.60
N GLY A 105 12.25 11.88 -6.75
CA GLY A 105 11.40 12.72 -7.58
C GLY A 105 11.30 14.17 -7.07
N ILE A 106 11.46 14.39 -5.75
CA ILE A 106 11.47 15.74 -5.16
C ILE A 106 12.80 16.45 -5.42
N TYR A 107 13.90 15.85 -4.97
CA TYR A 107 15.21 16.51 -4.84
C TYR A 107 16.13 16.28 -6.04
N SER A 108 15.85 15.25 -6.85
CA SER A 108 16.66 14.84 -7.99
C SER A 108 15.86 14.80 -9.30
N SER A 109 14.79 15.60 -9.39
CA SER A 109 13.80 15.59 -10.49
C SER A 109 14.36 15.73 -11.93
N ASN A 110 15.56 16.29 -12.09
CA ASN A 110 16.25 16.44 -13.39
C ASN A 110 17.08 15.21 -13.79
N ARG A 111 17.02 14.12 -13.02
CA ARG A 111 17.85 12.92 -13.20
C ARG A 111 17.00 11.66 -13.30
N GLU A 112 17.62 10.58 -13.74
CA GLU A 112 16.96 9.29 -13.92
C GLU A 112 16.52 8.68 -12.59
N MET A 113 15.39 7.96 -12.62
CA MET A 113 14.83 7.25 -11.46
C MET A 113 15.83 6.30 -10.79
N ASN A 114 16.74 5.71 -11.57
CA ASN A 114 17.74 4.73 -11.10
C ASN A 114 19.00 5.39 -10.52
N SER A 115 19.05 6.71 -10.44
CA SER A 115 20.18 7.41 -9.84
C SER A 115 20.30 7.04 -8.36
N THR A 116 21.47 6.56 -7.95
CA THR A 116 21.70 6.16 -6.55
C THR A 116 21.72 7.39 -5.65
N TYR A 117 20.72 7.50 -4.78
CA TYR A 117 20.65 8.51 -3.74
C TYR A 117 20.36 7.86 -2.40
N ASP A 118 21.20 8.18 -1.42
CA ASP A 118 21.01 7.73 -0.05
C ASP A 118 20.21 8.79 0.72
N PHE A 119 18.88 8.71 0.60
CA PHE A 119 17.98 9.46 1.48
C PHE A 119 17.80 8.65 2.76
N TYR A 120 18.06 9.28 3.91
CA TYR A 120 17.73 8.69 5.19
C TYR A 120 16.20 8.55 5.32
N VAL A 121 15.73 7.31 5.44
CA VAL A 121 14.32 6.98 5.67
C VAL A 121 14.24 6.39 7.07
N GLU A 122 13.59 7.12 7.99
CA GLU A 122 13.34 6.59 9.32
C GLU A 122 12.27 5.50 9.25
N THR A 123 12.51 4.41 9.95
CA THR A 123 11.57 3.30 10.08
C THR A 123 11.58 2.78 11.52
N LYS A 124 10.50 2.11 11.90
CA LYS A 124 10.39 1.32 13.12
C LYS A 124 9.92 -0.10 12.79
N PRO A 125 10.26 -1.10 13.62
CA PRO A 125 9.67 -2.44 13.52
C PRO A 125 8.14 -2.40 13.49
N GLU A 126 7.47 -3.26 12.70
CA GLU A 126 6.00 -3.23 12.52
C GLU A 126 5.25 -3.37 13.85
N ILE A 127 5.80 -4.10 14.81
CA ILE A 127 5.20 -4.30 16.14
C ILE A 127 5.39 -3.09 17.08
N GLU A 128 6.30 -2.17 16.75
CA GLU A 128 6.61 -0.95 17.50
C GLU A 128 6.15 0.33 16.78
N ASP A 129 5.73 0.22 15.51
CA ASP A 129 5.34 1.36 14.69
C ASP A 129 3.87 1.75 14.93
N ASP A 130 3.67 2.52 15.98
CA ASP A 130 2.40 3.10 16.43
C ASP A 130 1.84 4.23 15.55
N VAL A 131 2.52 4.59 14.44
CA VAL A 131 2.12 5.72 13.58
C VAL A 131 1.65 5.25 12.20
N LEU A 132 2.37 4.33 11.55
CA LEU A 132 2.14 4.00 10.14
C LEU A 132 1.45 2.65 9.91
N THR A 133 1.40 1.78 10.91
CA THR A 133 0.78 0.45 10.82
C THR A 133 -0.24 0.22 11.93
N VAL A 134 -1.13 -0.73 11.69
CA VAL A 134 -2.13 -1.22 12.67
C VAL A 134 -1.66 -2.50 13.36
N LYS A 135 -0.42 -2.92 13.11
CA LYS A 135 0.20 -4.13 13.67
C LYS A 135 0.99 -3.88 14.96
N ALA A 136 1.08 -2.62 15.38
CA ALA A 136 1.73 -2.29 16.63
C ALA A 136 1.05 -3.03 17.79
N PHE A 137 1.83 -3.56 18.73
CA PHE A 137 1.29 -4.32 19.84
C PHE A 137 0.32 -3.46 20.67
N CYS A 138 -0.96 -3.84 20.68
CA CYS A 138 -2.00 -3.12 21.41
C CYS A 138 -3.10 -4.08 21.88
N PRO A 139 -3.01 -4.62 23.11
CA PRO A 139 -3.97 -5.59 23.62
C PRO A 139 -5.42 -5.10 23.62
N LEU A 140 -5.63 -3.79 23.82
CA LEU A 140 -6.97 -3.21 23.76
C LEU A 140 -7.50 -3.23 22.32
N ALA A 141 -6.71 -2.83 21.33
CA ALA A 141 -7.14 -2.89 19.93
C ALA A 141 -7.43 -4.32 19.48
N ASP A 142 -6.62 -5.29 19.90
CA ASP A 142 -6.86 -6.72 19.64
C ASP A 142 -8.16 -7.20 20.29
N SER A 143 -8.43 -6.78 21.52
CA SER A 143 -9.70 -7.09 22.22
C SER A 143 -10.90 -6.48 21.48
N GLU A 144 -10.83 -5.20 21.13
CA GLU A 144 -11.91 -4.50 20.40
C GLU A 144 -12.15 -5.13 19.03
N TYR A 145 -11.09 -5.50 18.30
CA TYR A 145 -11.21 -6.20 17.02
C TYR A 145 -11.95 -7.54 17.17
N ASN A 146 -11.60 -8.32 18.19
CA ASN A 146 -12.28 -9.59 18.49
C ASN A 146 -13.75 -9.40 18.89
N GLU A 147 -14.09 -8.33 19.61
CA GLU A 147 -15.48 -8.02 19.96
C GLU A 147 -16.29 -7.56 18.73
N VAL A 148 -15.68 -6.78 17.83
CA VAL A 148 -16.28 -6.41 16.54
C VAL A 148 -16.55 -7.65 15.68
N GLU A 149 -15.63 -8.62 15.60
CA GLU A 149 -15.85 -9.85 14.84
C GLU A 149 -17.00 -10.71 15.41
N LYS A 150 -17.25 -10.63 16.73
CA LYS A 150 -18.36 -11.35 17.40
C LYS A 150 -19.70 -10.61 17.33
N SER A 151 -19.70 -9.33 16.93
CA SER A 151 -20.89 -8.49 16.86
C SER A 151 -21.97 -9.05 15.93
N PHE A 152 -23.22 -8.63 16.17
CA PHE A 152 -24.36 -9.02 15.34
C PHE A 152 -24.18 -8.53 13.89
N GLU A 153 -23.64 -7.32 13.73
CA GLU A 153 -23.37 -6.68 12.45
C GLU A 153 -22.37 -7.50 11.62
N PHE A 154 -21.25 -7.93 12.23
CA PHE A 154 -20.22 -8.69 11.52
C PHE A 154 -20.68 -10.11 11.17
N LYS A 155 -21.43 -10.76 12.08
CA LYS A 155 -22.06 -12.06 11.81
C LYS A 155 -23.05 -11.97 10.65
N ASN A 156 -23.90 -10.94 10.63
CA ASN A 156 -24.85 -10.71 9.52
C ASN A 156 -24.15 -10.48 8.19
N ILE A 157 -23.02 -9.77 8.16
CA ILE A 157 -22.21 -9.61 6.94
C ILE A 157 -21.70 -10.97 6.47
N SER A 158 -21.17 -11.78 7.39
CA SER A 158 -20.64 -13.11 7.07
C SER A 158 -21.73 -14.05 6.54
N GLU A 159 -22.91 -14.06 7.16
CA GLU A 159 -24.07 -14.83 6.69
C GLU A 159 -24.56 -14.37 5.31
N ARG A 160 -24.66 -13.04 5.10
CA ARG A 160 -25.05 -12.43 3.82
C ARG A 160 -24.15 -12.88 2.67
N TYR A 161 -22.86 -13.05 2.93
CA TYR A 161 -21.87 -13.43 1.92
C TYR A 161 -21.48 -14.91 1.95
N ASN A 162 -22.17 -15.77 2.73
CA ASN A 162 -21.89 -17.22 2.82
C ASN A 162 -21.76 -17.91 1.45
N ASN A 163 -22.62 -17.56 0.49
CA ASN A 163 -22.55 -18.12 -0.86
C ASN A 163 -21.29 -17.69 -1.63
N LEU A 164 -20.77 -16.48 -1.36
CA LEU A 164 -19.51 -16.04 -1.94
C LEU A 164 -18.32 -16.81 -1.34
N TYR A 165 -18.31 -17.02 -0.01
CA TYR A 165 -17.29 -17.84 0.64
C TYR A 165 -17.21 -19.23 0.01
N LYS A 166 -18.34 -19.95 -0.06
CA LYS A 166 -18.40 -21.29 -0.68
C LYS A 166 -17.93 -21.27 -2.13
N PHE A 167 -18.37 -20.28 -2.90
CA PHE A 167 -17.96 -20.14 -4.30
C PHE A 167 -16.44 -19.92 -4.43
N LEU A 168 -15.87 -19.01 -3.65
CA LEU A 168 -14.43 -18.74 -3.69
C LEU A 168 -13.62 -19.92 -3.14
N THR A 169 -14.12 -20.66 -2.14
CA THR A 169 -13.49 -21.90 -1.68
C THR A 169 -13.39 -22.92 -2.81
N GLU A 170 -14.50 -23.16 -3.52
CA GLU A 170 -14.53 -24.08 -4.68
C GLU A 170 -13.56 -23.63 -5.79
N LYS A 171 -13.55 -22.33 -6.13
CA LYS A 171 -12.75 -21.82 -7.26
C LYS A 171 -11.27 -21.67 -6.93
N SER A 172 -10.92 -21.29 -5.71
CA SER A 172 -9.53 -21.09 -5.28
C SER A 172 -8.80 -22.41 -5.00
N GLY A 173 -9.55 -23.47 -4.64
CA GLY A 173 -8.98 -24.75 -4.21
C GLY A 173 -8.42 -24.71 -2.79
N THR A 174 -8.79 -23.70 -1.99
CA THR A 174 -8.44 -23.57 -0.57
C THR A 174 -9.62 -22.99 0.20
N ASP A 175 -9.63 -23.15 1.52
CA ASP A 175 -10.72 -22.63 2.33
C ASP A 175 -10.66 -21.09 2.45
N ILE A 176 -11.82 -20.44 2.36
CA ILE A 176 -11.99 -19.00 2.52
C ILE A 176 -12.88 -18.78 3.75
N PRO A 177 -12.29 -18.74 4.96
CA PRO A 177 -13.08 -18.81 6.19
C PRO A 177 -13.65 -17.45 6.61
N ASN A 178 -13.10 -16.33 6.14
CA ASN A 178 -13.52 -15.00 6.58
C ASN A 178 -13.18 -13.89 5.55
N MET A 179 -13.67 -12.68 5.81
CA MET A 179 -13.52 -11.52 4.92
C MET A 179 -12.06 -11.16 4.63
N TYR A 180 -11.12 -11.51 5.53
CA TYR A 180 -9.69 -11.28 5.30
C TYR A 180 -9.21 -12.09 4.08
N GLN A 181 -9.51 -13.40 4.01
CA GLN A 181 -9.09 -14.21 2.86
C GLN A 181 -9.76 -13.75 1.56
N ILE A 182 -11.03 -13.31 1.60
CA ILE A 182 -11.68 -12.70 0.44
C ILE A 182 -10.90 -11.47 -0.04
N ARG A 183 -10.53 -10.57 0.89
CA ARG A 183 -9.79 -9.35 0.56
C ARG A 183 -8.42 -9.65 -0.06
N GLU A 184 -7.70 -10.63 0.47
CA GLU A 184 -6.40 -11.03 -0.08
C GLU A 184 -6.54 -11.61 -1.49
N MET A 185 -7.49 -12.53 -1.69
CA MET A 185 -7.76 -13.11 -3.02
C MET A 185 -8.18 -12.03 -4.04
N PHE A 186 -9.06 -11.11 -3.66
CA PHE A 186 -9.45 -9.98 -4.51
C PHE A 186 -8.26 -9.06 -4.85
N THR A 187 -7.38 -8.80 -3.87
CA THR A 187 -6.16 -8.03 -4.09
C THR A 187 -5.27 -8.70 -5.12
N THR A 188 -5.09 -10.02 -5.04
CA THR A 188 -4.31 -10.80 -6.00
C THR A 188 -4.90 -10.71 -7.41
N LEU A 189 -6.20 -10.94 -7.57
CA LEU A 189 -6.89 -10.83 -8.86
C LEU A 189 -6.79 -9.42 -9.46
N SER A 190 -6.94 -8.38 -8.63
CA SER A 190 -6.83 -6.99 -9.07
C SER A 190 -5.44 -6.66 -9.58
N ILE A 191 -4.39 -7.17 -8.91
CA ILE A 191 -3.01 -6.99 -9.34
C ILE A 191 -2.77 -7.73 -10.66
N GLN A 192 -3.21 -8.98 -10.78
CA GLN A 192 -3.11 -9.75 -12.02
C GLN A 192 -3.76 -9.02 -13.20
N GLN A 193 -4.97 -8.49 -13.00
CA GLN A 193 -5.64 -7.70 -14.02
C GLN A 193 -4.86 -6.44 -14.40
N ALA A 194 -4.33 -5.73 -13.41
CA ALA A 194 -3.58 -4.50 -13.61
C ALA A 194 -2.27 -4.71 -14.41
N VAL A 195 -1.63 -5.87 -14.25
CA VAL A 195 -0.44 -6.25 -15.03
C VAL A 195 -0.76 -6.93 -16.36
N GLY A 196 -2.03 -7.01 -16.75
CA GLY A 196 -2.48 -7.53 -18.04
C GLY A 196 -2.62 -9.06 -18.09
N TYR A 197 -2.59 -9.75 -16.95
CA TYR A 197 -2.86 -11.17 -16.91
C TYR A 197 -4.35 -11.49 -17.12
N LYS A 198 -4.60 -12.61 -17.80
CA LYS A 198 -5.96 -13.06 -18.07
C LYS A 198 -6.51 -13.72 -16.82
N LEU A 199 -7.56 -13.13 -16.26
CA LEU A 199 -8.21 -13.68 -15.09
C LEU A 199 -8.95 -15.00 -15.42
N PRO A 200 -9.14 -15.88 -14.42
CA PRO A 200 -9.91 -17.11 -14.61
C PRO A 200 -11.33 -16.84 -15.10
N ALA A 201 -11.89 -17.75 -15.91
CA ALA A 201 -13.22 -17.58 -16.51
C ALA A 201 -14.36 -17.34 -15.48
N TRP A 202 -14.22 -17.89 -14.28
CA TRP A 202 -15.19 -17.72 -13.19
C TRP A 202 -15.24 -16.29 -12.63
N HIS A 203 -14.20 -15.48 -12.87
CA HIS A 203 -14.19 -14.06 -12.51
C HIS A 203 -15.14 -13.24 -13.40
N GLU A 204 -15.21 -13.57 -14.70
CA GLU A 204 -16.00 -12.81 -15.68
C GLU A 204 -17.51 -13.08 -15.59
N THR A 205 -17.90 -14.26 -15.11
CA THR A 205 -19.29 -14.72 -15.02
C THR A 205 -20.00 -14.30 -13.74
N SER A 206 -19.27 -13.86 -12.71
CA SER A 206 -19.86 -13.43 -11.44
C SER A 206 -20.06 -11.92 -11.40
N SER A 207 -21.30 -11.47 -11.61
CA SER A 207 -21.69 -10.05 -11.42
C SER A 207 -21.33 -9.52 -10.02
N LYS A 208 -21.27 -10.40 -9.02
CA LYS A 208 -20.90 -10.08 -7.63
C LYS A 208 -19.41 -9.82 -7.40
N ILE A 209 -18.54 -10.29 -8.31
CA ILE A 209 -17.10 -10.03 -8.22
C ILE A 209 -16.75 -8.72 -8.95
N LYS A 210 -17.53 -8.35 -9.97
CA LYS A 210 -17.33 -7.12 -10.76
C LYS A 210 -17.71 -5.83 -10.04
N SER A 211 -18.64 -5.88 -9.10
CA SER A 211 -19.10 -4.68 -8.40
C SER A 211 -18.70 -4.71 -6.93
N ARG A 212 -17.69 -3.88 -6.60
CA ARG A 212 -17.62 -3.15 -5.34
C ARG A 212 -17.82 -3.99 -4.08
N PHE A 213 -16.80 -4.74 -3.70
CA PHE A 213 -16.75 -5.23 -2.32
C PHE A 213 -16.26 -4.17 -1.32
N PHE A 214 -15.68 -3.04 -1.76
CA PHE A 214 -15.17 -1.97 -0.88
C PHE A 214 -15.07 -0.58 -1.56
N ASP A 215 -16.07 -0.16 -2.34
CA ASP A 215 -16.30 1.29 -2.57
C ASP A 215 -17.13 1.84 -1.41
#